data_AF-A0A2X3EM25-F1
#
_entry.id   AF-A0A2X3EM25-F1
#
_cell.length_a   1.000
_cell.length_b   1.000
_cell.length_c   1.000
_cell.angle_alpha   90.00
_cell.angle_beta   90.00
_cell.angle_gamma   90.00
#
_symmetry.space_group_name_H-M   'P 1'
#
loop_
_entity.id
_entity.type
_entity.pdbx_description
1 polymer ?
#
loop_
_entity_poly.entity_id
_entity_poly.type
_entity_poly.pdbx_seq_one_letter_code
_entity_poly.pdbx_strand_id
1 'polypeptide(L)'
;MQEWQENKRTKNFLENIDIIEKFIIYLAYKTTYIPLYKMGIHLDSYKDFNKDEIEIANTLNNGINLLDTLIRRLAQEQRIFVREDLHRGYYVSLNTNLRNFISKDKKLAKSLEESVKIYIAEEIYPLYESIIRANGIFKVINARSMDSTITGICMFMNNIQVFTIYGKDLSYLRADTQEAFLNFPKGVFHPES
;
A
#
# COMPACT_ATOMS: atom_id res chain seq x y z
N MET A 1 -5.34 20.63 -30.28
CA MET A 1 -4.19 21.39 -29.74
C MET A 1 -4.08 21.25 -28.21
N GLN A 2 -5.20 21.35 -27.46
CA GLN A 2 -5.24 21.09 -25.99
C GLN A 2 -4.88 19.64 -25.62
N GLU A 3 -5.44 18.62 -26.27
CA GLU A 3 -5.18 17.20 -25.96
C GLU A 3 -3.69 16.82 -26.13
N TRP A 4 -2.99 17.39 -27.12
CA TRP A 4 -1.56 17.16 -27.32
C TRP A 4 -0.71 17.75 -26.19
N GLN A 5 -1.05 18.96 -25.72
CA GLN A 5 -0.35 19.60 -24.59
C GLN A 5 -0.60 18.86 -23.27
N GLU A 6 -1.83 18.38 -23.05
CA GLU A 6 -2.19 17.58 -21.87
C GLU A 6 -1.47 16.22 -21.87
N ASN A 7 -1.40 15.55 -23.02
CA ASN A 7 -0.66 14.30 -23.17
C ASN A 7 0.84 14.50 -22.94
N LYS A 8 1.43 15.60 -23.44
CA LYS A 8 2.84 15.93 -23.19
C LYS A 8 3.11 16.18 -21.69
N ARG A 9 2.24 16.93 -21.01
CA ARG A 9 2.35 17.16 -19.56
C ARG A 9 2.22 15.88 -18.75
N THR A 10 1.29 15.01 -19.14
CA THR A 10 1.06 13.72 -18.50
C THR A 10 2.26 12.78 -18.67
N LYS A 11 2.78 12.69 -19.89
CA LYS A 11 3.99 11.92 -20.18
C LYS A 11 5.18 12.40 -19.35
N ASN A 12 5.46 13.70 -19.38
CA ASN A 12 6.56 14.28 -18.61
C ASN A 12 6.39 14.01 -17.10
N PHE A 13 5.18 14.09 -16.56
CA PHE A 13 4.94 13.75 -15.16
C PHE A 13 5.32 12.29 -14.87
N LEU A 14 4.80 11.34 -15.64
CA LEU A 14 5.05 9.90 -15.42
C LEU A 14 6.52 9.49 -15.60
N GLU A 15 7.30 10.22 -16.40
CA GLU A 15 8.73 9.99 -16.59
C GLU A 15 9.58 10.49 -15.41
N ASN A 16 9.07 11.45 -14.62
CA ASN A 16 9.85 12.13 -13.57
C ASN A 16 9.44 11.76 -12.14
N ILE A 17 8.35 11.02 -11.96
CA ILE A 17 7.93 10.56 -10.63
C ILE A 17 8.81 9.42 -10.11
N ASP A 18 8.98 9.39 -8.78
CA ASP A 18 9.75 8.36 -8.09
C ASP A 18 8.99 7.01 -8.01
N ILE A 19 9.62 6.00 -7.40
CA ILE A 19 9.05 4.65 -7.29
C ILE A 19 7.81 4.60 -6.37
N ILE A 20 7.77 5.42 -5.32
CA ILE A 20 6.65 5.47 -4.36
C ILE A 20 5.46 6.16 -5.01
N GLU A 21 5.69 7.24 -5.76
CA GLU A 21 4.69 7.88 -6.58
C GLU A 21 4.16 6.94 -7.67
N LYS A 22 5.03 6.19 -8.36
CA LYS A 22 4.61 5.16 -9.33
C LYS A 22 3.71 4.12 -8.66
N PHE A 23 4.06 3.69 -7.45
CA PHE A 23 3.23 2.80 -6.64
C PHE A 23 1.85 3.42 -6.37
N ILE A 24 1.76 4.66 -5.91
CA ILE A 24 0.48 5.34 -5.67
C ILE A 24 -0.33 5.50 -6.97
N ILE A 25 0.31 5.87 -8.08
CA ILE A 25 -0.35 5.99 -9.39
C ILE A 25 -0.88 4.64 -9.87
N TYR A 26 -0.15 3.54 -9.66
CA TYR A 26 -0.63 2.20 -9.99
C TYR A 26 -1.85 1.79 -9.16
N LEU A 27 -1.82 2.02 -7.85
CA LEU A 27 -2.96 1.75 -6.97
C LEU A 27 -4.18 2.60 -7.35
N ALA A 28 -3.97 3.87 -7.67
CA ALA A 28 -5.02 4.76 -8.17
C ALA A 28 -5.56 4.30 -9.55
N TYR A 29 -4.71 3.73 -10.42
CA TYR A 29 -5.14 3.18 -11.70
C TYR A 29 -6.09 2.00 -11.51
N LYS A 30 -5.83 1.17 -10.49
CA LYS A 30 -6.67 0.03 -10.10
C LYS A 30 -7.88 0.41 -9.24
N THR A 31 -8.01 1.67 -8.82
CA THR A 31 -9.06 2.14 -7.91
C THR A 31 -9.03 1.41 -6.57
N THR A 32 -7.87 1.44 -5.91
CA THR A 32 -7.59 0.66 -4.71
C THR A 32 -7.90 1.42 -3.41
N TYR A 33 -8.29 0.68 -2.37
CA TYR A 33 -8.37 1.19 -0.99
C TYR A 33 -7.04 0.99 -0.24
N ILE A 34 -6.57 2.03 0.45
CA ILE A 34 -5.32 2.02 1.23
C ILE A 34 -5.65 2.32 2.70
N PRO A 35 -5.53 1.34 3.62
CA PRO A 35 -5.94 1.46 5.01
C PRO A 35 -4.87 2.14 5.89
N LEU A 36 -4.31 3.28 5.47
CA LEU A 36 -3.12 3.90 6.10
C LEU A 36 -3.18 3.98 7.63
N TYR A 37 -4.27 4.51 8.20
CA TYR A 37 -4.38 4.70 9.65
C TYR A 37 -4.55 3.39 10.43
N LYS A 38 -4.92 2.30 9.76
CA LYS A 38 -5.02 0.97 10.37
C LYS A 38 -3.72 0.18 10.31
N MET A 39 -2.67 0.69 9.67
CA MET A 39 -1.38 -0.04 9.57
C MET A 39 -0.32 0.44 10.56
N GLY A 40 -0.52 1.60 11.19
CA GLY A 40 0.46 2.18 12.11
C GLY A 40 0.56 1.44 13.45
N ILE A 41 1.73 1.50 14.06
CA ILE A 41 1.98 1.00 15.42
C ILE A 41 2.02 2.20 16.37
N HIS A 42 1.19 2.20 17.41
CA HIS A 42 1.13 3.27 18.40
C HIS A 42 2.43 3.36 19.22
N LEU A 43 2.90 4.59 19.46
CA LEU A 43 4.14 4.85 20.21
C LEU A 43 4.09 4.34 21.66
N ASP A 44 2.91 4.33 22.29
CA ASP A 44 2.73 3.81 23.65
C ASP A 44 3.08 2.31 23.77
N SER A 45 3.10 1.59 22.65
CA SER A 45 3.49 0.18 22.58
C SER A 45 5.00 -0.03 22.57
N TYR A 46 5.81 1.01 22.34
CA TYR A 46 7.26 0.89 22.19
C TYR A 46 7.98 0.53 23.50
N LYS A 47 7.35 0.80 24.64
CA LYS A 47 7.87 0.42 25.96
C LYS A 47 8.13 -1.09 26.10
N ASP A 48 7.42 -1.89 25.31
CA ASP A 48 7.48 -3.36 25.33
C ASP A 48 8.38 -3.93 24.22
N PHE A 49 9.01 -3.05 23.41
CA PHE A 49 9.84 -3.43 22.27
C PHE A 49 11.33 -3.39 22.60
N ASN A 50 12.08 -4.30 21.98
CA ASN A 50 13.54 -4.19 21.93
C ASN A 50 13.97 -3.15 20.87
N LYS A 51 15.29 -2.88 20.77
CA LYS A 51 15.83 -1.88 19.85
C LYS A 51 15.51 -2.17 18.39
N ASP A 52 15.62 -3.42 17.96
CA ASP A 52 15.38 -3.82 16.56
C ASP A 52 13.89 -3.68 16.22
N GLU A 53 13.00 -4.03 17.15
CA GLU A 53 11.55 -3.86 17.01
C GLU A 53 11.15 -2.38 16.93
N ILE A 54 11.81 -1.50 17.70
CA ILE A 54 11.61 -0.06 17.60
C ILE A 54 12.02 0.46 16.22
N GLU A 55 13.13 -0.02 15.66
CA GLU A 55 13.60 0.37 14.33
C GLU A 55 12.63 -0.07 13.22
N ILE A 56 12.13 -1.31 13.29
CA ILE A 56 11.11 -1.83 12.38
C ILE A 56 9.82 -0.99 12.46
N ALA A 57 9.33 -0.72 13.68
CA ALA A 57 8.11 0.07 13.89
C ALA A 57 8.26 1.52 13.40
N ASN A 58 9.42 2.13 13.62
CA ASN A 58 9.71 3.46 13.09
C ASN A 58 9.75 3.48 11.56
N THR A 59 10.38 2.48 10.94
CA THR A 59 10.42 2.35 9.48
C THR A 59 9.01 2.26 8.90
N LEU A 60 8.14 1.43 9.48
CA LEU A 60 6.73 1.33 9.10
C LEU A 60 6.00 2.67 9.22
N ASN A 61 6.04 3.29 10.40
CA ASN A 61 5.32 4.53 10.67
C ASN A 61 5.81 5.68 9.76
N ASN A 62 7.11 5.76 9.49
CA ASN A 62 7.68 6.72 8.53
C ASN A 62 7.18 6.45 7.11
N GLY A 63 7.15 5.18 6.68
CA GLY A 63 6.61 4.79 5.38
C GLY A 63 5.13 5.16 5.21
N ILE A 64 4.32 4.93 6.25
CA ILE A 64 2.89 5.32 6.27
C ILE A 64 2.73 6.85 6.15
N ASN A 65 3.52 7.62 6.92
CA ASN A 65 3.48 9.09 6.87
C ASN A 65 3.92 9.63 5.50
N LEU A 66 4.94 9.02 4.89
CA LEU A 66 5.40 9.38 3.56
C LEU A 66 4.32 9.09 2.50
N LEU A 67 3.67 7.92 2.57
CA LEU A 67 2.54 7.59 1.70
C LEU A 67 1.38 8.57 1.87
N ASP A 68 0.99 8.91 3.11
CA ASP A 68 -0.07 9.90 3.38
C ASP A 68 0.28 11.25 2.75
N THR A 69 1.50 11.72 2.96
CA THR A 69 2.00 13.00 2.44
C THR A 69 1.96 13.03 0.90
N LEU A 70 2.45 11.97 0.24
CA LEU A 70 2.48 11.88 -1.21
C LEU A 70 1.07 11.75 -1.81
N ILE A 71 0.17 10.98 -1.19
CA ILE A 71 -1.23 10.87 -1.63
C ILE A 71 -1.93 12.24 -1.55
N ARG A 72 -1.77 12.96 -0.43
CA ARG A 72 -2.34 14.30 -0.25
C ARG A 72 -1.78 15.28 -1.29
N ARG A 73 -0.46 15.27 -1.53
CA ARG A 73 0.17 16.11 -2.56
C ARG A 73 -0.38 15.79 -3.96
N LEU A 74 -0.40 14.52 -4.35
CA LEU A 74 -0.90 14.10 -5.67
C LEU A 74 -2.38 14.46 -5.87
N ALA A 75 -3.17 14.45 -4.79
CA ALA A 75 -4.56 14.91 -4.82
C ALA A 75 -4.66 16.45 -5.01
N GLN A 76 -3.83 17.23 -4.31
CA GLN A 76 -3.75 18.69 -4.47
C GLN A 76 -3.31 19.09 -5.89
N GLU A 77 -2.36 18.34 -6.47
CA GLU A 77 -1.92 18.47 -7.86
C GLU A 77 -2.95 17.94 -8.87
N GLN A 78 -4.11 17.49 -8.40
CA GLN A 78 -5.22 16.93 -9.19
C GLN A 78 -4.81 15.73 -10.06
N ARG A 79 -3.76 14.98 -9.68
CA ARG A 79 -3.32 13.77 -10.38
C ARG A 79 -4.23 12.58 -10.05
N ILE A 80 -4.67 12.52 -8.80
CA ILE A 80 -5.55 11.49 -8.27
C ILE A 80 -6.74 12.12 -7.55
N PHE A 81 -7.84 11.39 -7.47
CA PHE A 81 -8.95 11.66 -6.56
C PHE A 81 -8.81 10.79 -5.33
N VAL A 82 -9.03 11.40 -4.17
CA VAL A 82 -9.01 10.74 -2.86
C VAL A 82 -10.38 10.88 -2.24
N ARG A 83 -10.96 9.75 -1.84
CA ARG A 83 -12.14 9.71 -0.98
C ARG A 83 -11.73 9.09 0.35
N GLU A 84 -11.82 9.88 1.40
CA GLU A 84 -11.68 9.39 2.77
C GLU A 84 -12.87 8.48 3.10
N ASP A 85 -12.58 7.28 3.59
CA ASP A 85 -13.60 6.38 4.12
C ASP A 85 -13.69 6.54 5.64
N LEU A 86 -14.88 6.30 6.19
CA LEU A 86 -15.21 6.33 7.63
C LEU A 86 -14.29 5.42 8.46
N HIS A 87 -13.67 4.43 7.82
CA HIS A 87 -12.70 3.51 8.42
C HIS A 87 -11.24 4.01 8.38
N ARG A 88 -11.03 5.32 8.17
CA ARG A 88 -9.73 5.99 8.22
C ARG A 88 -8.73 5.37 7.22
N GLY A 89 -9.07 5.47 5.95
CA GLY A 89 -8.19 5.13 4.84
C GLY A 89 -8.61 5.88 3.58
N TYR A 90 -7.88 5.66 2.48
CA TYR A 90 -8.14 6.33 1.21
C TYR A 90 -8.60 5.35 0.15
N TYR A 91 -9.74 5.64 -0.47
CA TYR A 91 -9.97 5.20 -1.85
C TYR A 91 -9.25 6.16 -2.78
N VAL A 92 -8.28 5.64 -3.54
CA VAL A 92 -7.54 6.41 -4.54
C VAL A 92 -8.00 6.01 -5.93
N SER A 93 -8.17 6.99 -6.81
CA SER A 93 -8.45 6.76 -8.23
C SER A 93 -7.75 7.80 -9.08
N LEU A 94 -7.35 7.46 -10.30
CA LEU A 94 -6.75 8.44 -11.20
C LEU A 94 -7.77 9.48 -11.66
N ASN A 95 -7.29 10.68 -11.96
CA ASN A 95 -8.06 11.60 -12.77
C ASN A 95 -8.31 11.02 -14.18
N THR A 96 -9.33 11.54 -14.87
CA THR A 96 -9.76 11.02 -16.18
C THR A 96 -8.65 11.08 -17.23
N ASN A 97 -7.87 12.15 -17.25
CA ASN A 97 -6.82 12.36 -18.26
C ASN A 97 -5.68 11.35 -18.11
N LEU A 98 -5.16 11.19 -16.90
CA LEU A 98 -4.09 10.26 -16.56
C LEU A 98 -4.55 8.81 -16.75
N ARG A 99 -5.79 8.49 -16.35
CA ARG A 99 -6.40 7.18 -16.59
C ARG A 99 -6.47 6.85 -18.08
N ASN A 100 -6.98 7.78 -18.89
CA ASN A 100 -7.11 7.60 -20.33
C ASN A 100 -5.72 7.42 -20.98
N PHE A 101 -4.74 8.22 -20.57
CA PHE A 101 -3.38 8.13 -21.08
C PHE A 101 -2.76 6.75 -20.81
N ILE A 102 -2.78 6.28 -19.56
CA ILE A 102 -2.25 4.96 -19.17
C ILE A 102 -3.02 3.83 -19.87
N SER A 103 -4.35 3.92 -19.96
CA SER A 103 -5.16 2.86 -20.58
C SER A 103 -4.93 2.71 -22.10
N LYS A 104 -4.55 3.80 -22.79
CA LYS A 104 -4.24 3.79 -24.22
C LYS A 104 -2.82 3.31 -24.49
N ASP A 105 -1.88 3.49 -23.56
CA ASP A 105 -0.50 3.03 -23.67
C ASP A 105 -0.26 1.74 -22.86
N LYS A 106 -0.45 0.60 -23.53
CA LYS A 106 -0.24 -0.73 -22.92
C LYS A 106 1.20 -0.94 -22.45
N LYS A 107 2.20 -0.34 -23.10
CA LYS A 107 3.61 -0.50 -22.71
C LYS A 107 3.87 0.21 -21.40
N LEU A 108 3.35 1.43 -21.27
CA LEU A 108 3.42 2.21 -20.04
C LEU A 108 2.69 1.53 -18.88
N ALA A 109 1.47 1.05 -19.11
CA ALA A 109 0.71 0.33 -18.08
C ALA A 109 1.48 -0.91 -17.57
N LYS A 110 2.10 -1.66 -18.49
CA LYS A 110 2.92 -2.83 -18.15
C LYS A 110 4.20 -2.44 -17.40
N SER A 111 4.88 -1.39 -17.85
CA SER A 111 6.11 -0.90 -17.18
C SER A 111 5.82 -0.41 -15.76
N LEU A 112 4.67 0.25 -15.55
CA LEU A 112 4.22 0.67 -14.24
C LEU A 112 3.94 -0.53 -13.33
N GLU A 113 3.25 -1.55 -13.85
CA GLU A 113 3.00 -2.81 -13.15
C GLU A 113 4.29 -3.53 -12.75
N GLU A 114 5.24 -3.68 -13.69
CA GLU A 114 6.52 -4.33 -13.46
C GLU A 114 7.36 -3.57 -12.41
N SER A 115 7.41 -2.24 -12.49
CA SER A 115 8.11 -1.40 -11.50
C SER A 115 7.52 -1.57 -10.10
N VAL A 116 6.18 -1.63 -10.00
CA VAL A 116 5.49 -1.81 -8.74
C VAL A 116 5.69 -3.21 -8.17
N LYS A 117 5.67 -4.25 -9.01
CA LYS A 117 5.96 -5.61 -8.57
C LYS A 117 7.36 -5.71 -7.96
N ILE A 118 8.36 -5.09 -8.59
CA ILE A 118 9.74 -5.05 -8.08
C ILE A 118 9.79 -4.31 -6.73
N TYR A 119 9.23 -3.10 -6.65
CA TYR A 119 9.20 -2.33 -5.41
C TYR A 119 8.51 -3.07 -4.26
N ILE A 120 7.41 -3.78 -4.55
CA ILE A 120 6.72 -4.59 -3.55
C ILE A 120 7.63 -5.72 -3.05
N ALA A 121 8.34 -6.39 -3.95
CA ALA A 121 9.19 -7.51 -3.58
C ALA A 121 10.45 -7.09 -2.81
N GLU A 122 11.04 -5.94 -3.16
CA GLU A 122 12.30 -5.46 -2.58
C GLU A 122 12.10 -4.67 -1.28
N GLU A 123 11.00 -3.93 -1.15
CA GLU A 123 10.82 -2.95 -0.07
C GLU A 123 9.61 -3.25 0.81
N ILE A 124 8.43 -3.46 0.20
CA ILE A 124 7.18 -3.60 0.95
C ILE A 124 7.11 -4.95 1.66
N TYR A 125 7.22 -6.06 0.93
CA TYR A 125 7.08 -7.39 1.50
C TYR A 125 8.10 -7.67 2.61
N PRO A 126 9.42 -7.39 2.45
CA PRO A 126 10.39 -7.64 3.51
C PRO A 126 10.12 -6.86 4.80
N LEU A 127 9.63 -5.62 4.68
CA LEU A 127 9.23 -4.83 5.85
C LEU A 127 8.05 -5.49 6.59
N TYR A 128 7.01 -5.88 5.87
CA TYR A 128 5.84 -6.54 6.47
C TYR A 128 6.16 -7.93 7.01
N GLU A 129 7.04 -8.69 6.35
CA GLU A 129 7.55 -9.94 6.90
C GLU A 129 8.30 -9.71 8.22
N SER A 130 9.16 -8.69 8.30
CA SER A 130 9.89 -8.33 9.52
C SER A 130 8.96 -7.92 10.67
N ILE A 131 7.93 -7.12 10.37
CA ILE A 131 6.88 -6.72 11.32
C ILE A 131 6.20 -7.96 11.92
N ILE A 132 5.88 -8.95 11.08
CA ILE A 132 5.16 -10.14 11.50
C ILE A 132 6.06 -11.09 12.29
N ARG A 133 7.33 -11.26 11.89
CA ARG A 133 8.30 -12.11 12.61
C ARG A 133 8.75 -11.53 13.95
N ALA A 134 8.69 -10.21 14.11
CA ALA A 134 8.97 -9.54 15.38
C ALA A 134 7.89 -9.86 16.43
N ASN A 135 8.24 -10.70 17.42
CA ASN A 135 7.28 -11.21 18.41
C ASN A 135 6.61 -10.12 19.25
N GLY A 136 7.35 -9.09 19.68
CA GLY A 136 6.80 -7.97 20.43
C GLY A 136 5.79 -7.19 19.59
N ILE A 137 6.18 -6.85 18.35
CA ILE A 137 5.31 -6.16 17.40
C ILE A 137 4.05 -6.98 17.09
N PHE A 138 4.21 -8.26 16.73
CA PHE A 138 3.10 -9.14 16.37
C PHE A 138 2.05 -9.21 17.48
N LYS A 139 2.47 -9.37 18.74
CA LYS A 139 1.56 -9.38 19.90
C LYS A 139 0.76 -8.10 20.01
N VAL A 140 1.38 -6.94 19.77
CA VAL A 140 0.72 -5.64 19.82
C VAL A 140 -0.28 -5.48 18.67
N ILE A 141 0.14 -5.75 17.44
CA ILE A 141 -0.72 -5.53 16.26
C ILE A 141 -1.86 -6.54 16.16
N ASN A 142 -1.74 -7.71 16.80
CA ASN A 142 -2.75 -8.77 16.83
C ASN A 142 -3.63 -8.75 18.11
N ALA A 143 -3.63 -7.66 18.87
CA ALA A 143 -4.58 -7.49 19.98
C ALA A 143 -6.03 -7.72 19.50
N ARG A 144 -6.84 -8.48 20.25
CA ARG A 144 -8.17 -8.96 19.84
C ARG A 144 -9.22 -7.84 19.75
N SER A 145 -9.16 -7.04 18.70
CA SER A 145 -10.22 -6.14 18.25
C SER A 145 -10.39 -6.25 16.72
N MET A 146 -11.62 -6.08 16.22
CA MET A 146 -11.87 -6.06 14.76
C MET A 146 -11.22 -4.87 14.05
N ASP A 147 -10.78 -3.85 14.79
CA ASP A 147 -10.00 -2.71 14.30
C ASP A 147 -8.49 -2.87 14.55
N SER A 148 -8.03 -4.11 14.73
CA SER A 148 -6.61 -4.38 14.98
C SER A 148 -5.71 -3.99 13.80
N THR A 149 -4.49 -3.57 14.12
CA THR A 149 -3.48 -3.18 13.12
C THR A 149 -3.19 -4.32 12.15
N ILE A 150 -3.21 -5.58 12.61
CA ILE A 150 -3.00 -6.75 11.75
C ILE A 150 -4.05 -6.86 10.64
N THR A 151 -5.31 -6.55 10.91
CA THR A 151 -6.37 -6.55 9.88
C THR A 151 -6.12 -5.47 8.82
N GLY A 152 -5.65 -4.29 9.24
CA GLY A 152 -5.22 -3.23 8.32
C GLY A 152 -4.08 -3.67 7.40
N ILE A 153 -3.08 -4.34 7.97
CA ILE A 153 -1.94 -4.88 7.24
C ILE A 153 -2.38 -5.94 6.23
N CYS A 154 -3.17 -6.94 6.65
CA CYS A 154 -3.66 -7.99 5.76
C CYS A 154 -4.49 -7.41 4.61
N MET A 155 -5.35 -6.43 4.91
CA MET A 155 -6.15 -5.74 3.89
C MET A 155 -5.26 -5.00 2.89
N PHE A 156 -4.23 -4.29 3.37
CA PHE A 156 -3.28 -3.63 2.50
C PHE A 156 -2.55 -4.62 1.60
N MET A 157 -1.97 -5.69 2.16
CA MET A 157 -1.24 -6.72 1.43
C MET A 157 -2.12 -7.42 0.38
N ASN A 158 -3.40 -7.64 0.69
CA ASN A 158 -4.39 -8.14 -0.28
C ASN A 158 -4.70 -7.12 -1.38
N ASN A 159 -4.90 -5.85 -1.02
CA ASN A 159 -5.24 -4.77 -1.96
C ASN A 159 -4.10 -4.42 -2.93
N ILE A 160 -2.86 -4.67 -2.52
CA ILE A 160 -1.67 -4.56 -3.38
C ILE A 160 -1.31 -5.89 -4.06
N GLN A 161 -2.19 -6.90 -3.99
CA GLN A 161 -2.06 -8.19 -4.67
C GLN A 161 -0.85 -9.03 -4.26
N VAL A 162 -0.32 -8.82 -3.06
CA VAL A 162 0.67 -9.72 -2.45
C VAL A 162 0.00 -10.97 -1.93
N PHE A 163 -1.21 -10.84 -1.37
CA PHE A 163 -2.04 -11.97 -0.99
C PHE A 163 -3.31 -12.03 -1.83
N THR A 164 -3.89 -13.23 -1.93
CA THR A 164 -5.19 -13.49 -2.56
C THR A 164 -6.16 -14.04 -1.53
N ILE A 165 -6.66 -13.18 -0.65
CA ILE A 165 -7.57 -13.57 0.42
C ILE A 165 -9.00 -13.49 -0.10
N TYR A 166 -9.62 -14.65 -0.33
CA TYR A 166 -11.00 -14.75 -0.83
C TYR A 166 -12.00 -14.66 0.33
N GLY A 167 -12.81 -13.60 0.37
CA GLY A 167 -13.91 -13.46 1.32
C GLY A 167 -14.46 -12.04 1.37
N LYS A 168 -15.79 -11.90 1.48
CA LYS A 168 -16.44 -10.59 1.75
C LYS A 168 -16.43 -10.23 3.24
N ASP A 169 -16.07 -11.17 4.11
CA ASP A 169 -16.04 -10.98 5.55
C ASP A 169 -14.61 -10.65 6.00
N LEU A 170 -14.48 -9.54 6.72
CA LEU A 170 -13.22 -9.05 7.29
C LEU A 170 -12.63 -10.04 8.30
N SER A 171 -13.44 -10.97 8.82
CA SER A 171 -12.98 -12.05 9.70
C SER A 171 -11.92 -12.96 9.05
N TYR A 172 -11.93 -13.11 7.72
CA TYR A 172 -10.93 -13.88 6.96
C TYR A 172 -9.64 -13.09 6.68
N LEU A 173 -9.63 -11.77 6.91
CA LEU A 173 -8.45 -10.91 6.75
C LEU A 173 -7.61 -10.84 8.03
N ARG A 174 -7.80 -11.74 8.99
CA ARG A 174 -7.02 -11.77 10.23
C ARG A 174 -6.07 -12.96 10.24
N ALA A 175 -4.80 -12.67 10.50
CA ALA A 175 -3.84 -13.70 10.84
C ALA A 175 -3.75 -13.84 12.37
N ASP A 176 -4.29 -14.92 12.90
CA ASP A 176 -4.26 -15.18 14.35
C ASP A 176 -2.86 -15.58 14.85
N THR A 177 -1.99 -16.07 13.95
CA THR A 177 -0.58 -16.38 14.22
C THR A 177 0.34 -15.79 13.14
N GLN A 178 1.64 -15.73 13.43
CA GLN A 178 2.65 -15.31 12.45
C GLN A 178 2.66 -16.26 11.25
N GLU A 179 2.57 -17.57 11.49
CA GLU A 179 2.52 -18.58 10.45
C GLU A 179 1.28 -18.46 9.59
N ALA A 180 0.12 -18.11 10.18
CA ALA A 180 -1.10 -17.91 9.41
C ALA A 180 -0.95 -16.75 8.41
N PHE A 181 -0.29 -15.65 8.82
CA PHE A 181 0.00 -14.53 7.92
C PHE A 181 0.94 -14.94 6.78
N LEU A 182 2.05 -15.59 7.13
CA LEU A 182 3.10 -15.98 6.16
C LEU A 182 2.63 -17.06 5.17
N ASN A 183 1.57 -17.80 5.51
CA ASN A 183 0.98 -18.84 4.67
C ASN A 183 -0.30 -18.39 3.97
N PHE A 184 -0.64 -17.10 3.94
CA PHE A 184 -1.75 -16.62 3.12
C PHE A 184 -1.56 -17.04 1.64
N PRO A 185 -2.66 -17.30 0.90
CA PRO A 185 -2.56 -17.58 -0.53
C PRO A 185 -1.80 -16.46 -1.23
N LYS A 186 -0.74 -16.83 -1.94
CA LYS A 186 0.14 -15.87 -2.62
C LYS A 186 -0.59 -15.23 -3.78
N GLY A 187 -0.47 -13.92 -3.90
CA GLY A 187 -0.97 -13.13 -5.02
C GLY A 187 0.10 -12.90 -6.08
N VAL A 188 -0.30 -12.28 -7.19
CA VAL A 188 0.58 -12.07 -8.36
C VAL A 188 1.84 -11.26 -8.07
N PHE A 189 1.83 -10.45 -7.00
CA PHE A 189 2.96 -9.61 -6.57
C PHE A 189 3.69 -10.16 -5.34
N HIS A 190 3.35 -11.36 -4.87
CA HIS A 190 4.16 -12.02 -3.86
C HIS A 190 5.56 -12.33 -4.43
N PRO A 191 6.65 -12.18 -3.66
CA PRO A 191 8.01 -12.46 -4.15
C PRO A 191 8.22 -13.91 -4.61
N GLU A 192 7.44 -14.83 -4.06
CA GLU A 192 7.50 -16.26 -4.34
C GLU A 192 6.46 -16.74 -5.37
N SER A 193 5.87 -15.83 -6.17
CA SER A 193 4.89 -16.14 -7.23
C SER A 193 5.43 -16.01 -8.64
#